data_AF-G8R645-F1
#
_entry.id   AF-G8R645-F1
#
_cell.length_a   1.000
_cell.length_b   1.000
_cell.length_c   1.000
_cell.angle_alpha   90.00
_cell.angle_beta   90.00
_cell.angle_gamma   90.00
#
_symmetry.space_group_name_H-M   'P 1'
#
loop_
_entity.id
_entity.type
_entity.pdbx_description
1 polymer ?
#
loop_
_entity_poly.entity_id
_entity_poly.type
_entity_poly.pdbx_seq_one_letter_code
_entity_poly.pdbx_strand_id
1 'polypeptide(L)'
;MSYEILITPNFKREFKRLAKKYSSLKNDLSKLIVDLKENPTTGTYLGNNIYKIRLAISSNRKGKSAGARVITFVQIDENTILLFSIYTKSDKASISDKEIRDLIKNYLG
;
A
#
# COMPACT_ATOMS: atom_id res chain seq x y z
N MET A 1 -16.16 7.47 -11.42
CA MET A 1 -15.66 8.44 -10.43
C MET A 1 -14.25 8.00 -10.08
N SER A 2 -13.26 8.90 -10.11
CA SER A 2 -11.86 8.54 -9.89
C SER A 2 -11.45 8.97 -8.47
N TYR A 3 -10.84 8.07 -7.71
CA TYR A 3 -10.33 8.40 -6.38
C TYR A 3 -9.01 9.19 -6.46
N GLU A 4 -8.80 10.12 -5.53
CA GLU A 4 -7.49 10.75 -5.32
C GLU A 4 -6.57 9.82 -4.53
N ILE A 5 -5.27 9.83 -4.81
CA ILE A 5 -4.28 9.02 -4.08
C ILE A 5 -3.35 9.96 -3.31
N LEU A 6 -3.35 9.83 -1.98
CA LEU A 6 -2.43 10.52 -1.09
C LEU A 6 -1.39 9.55 -0.54
N ILE A 7 -0.14 10.01 -0.45
CA ILE A 7 0.98 9.20 0.03
C ILE A 7 1.44 9.72 1.39
N THR A 8 1.40 8.85 2.40
CA THR A 8 1.88 9.21 3.73
C THR A 8 3.41 9.34 3.78
N PRO A 9 3.98 10.14 4.71
CA PRO A 9 5.43 10.19 4.92
C PRO A 9 6.05 8.82 5.23
N ASN A 10 5.33 7.97 5.97
CA ASN A 10 5.79 6.61 6.28
C ASN A 10 5.93 5.77 5.01
N PHE A 11 4.88 5.71 4.18
CA PHE A 11 4.92 5.01 2.91
C PHE A 11 6.06 5.52 2.02
N LYS A 12 6.24 6.84 1.91
CA LYS A 12 7.29 7.44 1.09
C LYS A 12 8.69 6.99 1.53
N ARG A 13 8.95 6.92 2.83
CA ARG A 13 10.23 6.45 3.40
C ARG A 13 10.46 4.97 3.09
N GLU A 14 9.46 4.13 3.36
CA GLU A 14 9.54 2.69 3.12
C GLU A 14 9.73 2.37 1.63
N PHE A 15 8.96 3.04 0.78
CA PHE A 15 9.05 2.93 -0.67
C PHE A 15 10.45 3.27 -1.17
N LYS A 16 11.05 4.39 -0.72
CA LYS A 16 12.41 4.78 -1.12
C LYS A 16 13.43 3.69 -0.79
N ARG A 17 13.31 3.05 0.37
CA ARG A 17 14.21 1.96 0.77
C ARG A 17 14.05 0.74 -0.13
N LEU A 18 12.81 0.37 -0.45
CA LEU A 18 12.51 -0.77 -1.34
C LEU A 18 12.91 -0.50 -2.80
N ALA A 19 12.70 0.73 -3.30
CA ALA A 19 13.02 1.11 -4.67
C ALA A 19 14.52 1.03 -4.97
N LYS A 20 15.39 1.15 -3.95
CA LYS A 20 16.83 0.89 -4.08
C LYS A 20 17.16 -0.58 -4.36
N LYS A 21 16.33 -1.51 -3.87
CA LYS A 21 16.50 -2.96 -4.03
C LYS A 21 15.82 -3.49 -5.28
N TYR A 22 14.71 -2.87 -5.69
CA TYR A 22 13.83 -3.36 -6.73
C TYR A 22 13.61 -2.29 -7.80
N SER A 23 14.33 -2.39 -8.92
CA SER A 23 14.33 -1.39 -9.98
C SER A 23 12.95 -1.19 -10.64
N SER A 24 12.12 -2.24 -10.68
CA SER A 24 10.76 -2.16 -11.26
C SER A 24 9.72 -1.55 -10.33
N LEU A 25 10.00 -1.41 -9.03
CA LEU A 25 8.99 -1.12 -8.02
C LEU A 25 8.24 0.19 -8.29
N LYS A 26 8.92 1.19 -8.86
CA LYS A 26 8.28 2.44 -9.27
C LYS A 26 7.20 2.21 -10.33
N ASN A 27 7.50 1.43 -11.36
CA ASN A 27 6.54 1.12 -12.41
C ASN A 27 5.42 0.21 -11.91
N ASP A 28 5.76 -0.76 -11.05
CA ASP A 28 4.78 -1.66 -10.43
C ASP A 28 3.79 -0.87 -9.56
N LEU A 29 4.26 0.10 -8.77
CA LEU A 29 3.42 0.97 -7.97
C LEU A 29 2.56 1.91 -8.85
N SER A 30 3.11 2.47 -9.92
CA SER A 30 2.34 3.34 -10.83
C SER A 30 1.13 2.61 -11.42
N LYS A 31 1.30 1.34 -11.81
CA LYS A 31 0.18 0.50 -12.29
C LYS A 31 -0.87 0.30 -11.19
N LEU A 32 -0.43 -0.05 -9.99
CA LEU A 32 -1.33 -0.20 -8.85
C LEU A 32 -2.12 1.08 -8.56
N ILE A 33 -1.50 2.26 -8.66
CA ILE A 33 -2.18 3.54 -8.44
C ILE A 33 -3.30 3.74 -9.48
N VAL A 34 -3.05 3.44 -10.75
CA VAL A 34 -4.08 3.53 -11.79
C VAL A 34 -5.24 2.58 -11.48
N ASP A 35 -4.95 1.34 -11.11
CA ASP A 35 -5.98 0.35 -10.78
C ASP A 35 -6.81 0.77 -9.55
N LEU A 36 -6.16 1.34 -8.54
CA LEU A 36 -6.80 1.79 -7.31
C LEU A 36 -7.76 2.96 -7.51
N LYS A 37 -7.48 3.84 -8.47
CA LYS A 37 -8.38 4.98 -8.76
C LYS A 37 -9.76 4.53 -9.23
N GLU A 38 -9.83 3.38 -9.91
CA GLU A 38 -11.07 2.76 -10.38
C GLU A 38 -11.61 1.74 -9.38
N ASN A 39 -10.72 1.02 -8.68
CA ASN A 39 -11.06 -0.07 -7.76
C ASN A 39 -10.42 0.18 -6.37
N PRO A 40 -10.95 1.15 -5.60
CA PRO A 40 -10.34 1.61 -4.33
C PRO A 40 -10.24 0.51 -3.27
N THR A 41 -11.17 -0.45 -3.27
CA THR A 41 -11.29 -1.54 -2.30
C THR A 41 -10.52 -2.80 -2.70
N THR A 42 -9.56 -2.67 -3.62
CA THR A 42 -8.71 -3.79 -4.05
C THR A 42 -7.92 -4.38 -2.90
N GLY A 43 -7.89 -5.71 -2.79
CA GLY A 43 -7.06 -6.45 -1.84
C GLY A 43 -7.86 -7.14 -0.74
N THR A 44 -7.17 -7.54 0.34
CA THR A 44 -7.80 -8.16 1.51
C THR A 44 -8.27 -7.08 2.47
N TYR A 45 -9.57 -7.03 2.75
CA TYR A 45 -10.15 -6.15 3.76
C TYR A 45 -9.64 -6.53 5.17
N LEU A 46 -9.17 -5.53 5.92
CA LEU A 46 -8.66 -5.69 7.29
C LEU A 46 -9.55 -5.01 8.35
N GLY A 47 -10.71 -4.47 7.96
CA GLY A 47 -11.57 -3.65 8.82
C GLY A 47 -11.35 -2.15 8.63
N ASN A 48 -12.31 -1.32 9.06
CA ASN A 48 -12.22 0.15 9.09
C ASN A 48 -11.77 0.79 7.75
N ASN A 49 -12.29 0.31 6.62
CA ASN A 49 -11.89 0.73 5.26
C ASN A 49 -10.42 0.53 4.90
N ILE A 50 -9.77 -0.44 5.51
CA ILE A 50 -8.35 -0.74 5.31
C ILE A 50 -8.21 -1.96 4.43
N TYR A 51 -7.31 -1.89 3.46
CA TYR A 51 -7.06 -2.97 2.53
C TYR A 51 -5.58 -3.29 2.45
N LYS A 52 -5.29 -4.58 2.32
CA LYS A 52 -3.94 -5.12 2.13
C LYS A 52 -3.80 -5.70 0.74
N ILE A 53 -2.91 -5.12 -0.03
CA ILE A 53 -2.67 -5.47 -1.42
C ILE A 53 -1.33 -6.20 -1.53
N ARG A 54 -1.33 -7.34 -2.23
CA ARG A 54 -0.10 -8.06 -2.59
C ARG A 54 0.39 -7.54 -3.94
N LEU A 55 1.36 -6.63 -3.92
CA LEU A 55 1.99 -6.06 -5.10
C LEU A 55 3.08 -7.00 -5.61
N ALA A 56 2.90 -7.52 -6.83
CA ALA A 56 3.98 -8.20 -7.54
C ALA A 56 5.11 -7.19 -7.82
N ILE A 57 6.35 -7.56 -7.54
CA ILE A 57 7.51 -6.77 -7.96
C ILE A 57 8.08 -7.47 -9.18
N SER A 58 7.94 -6.88 -10.35
CA SER A 58 8.28 -7.53 -11.63
C SER A 58 9.76 -7.89 -11.74
N SER A 59 10.64 -7.04 -11.20
CA SER A 59 12.09 -7.29 -11.12
C SER A 59 12.48 -8.39 -10.14
N ASN A 60 11.55 -8.81 -9.27
CA ASN A 60 11.77 -9.91 -8.35
C ASN A 60 11.36 -11.24 -9.01
N ARG A 61 12.34 -11.99 -9.52
CA ARG A 61 12.16 -13.29 -10.22
C ARG A 61 11.51 -14.40 -9.38
N LYS A 62 11.17 -14.13 -8.11
CA LYS A 62 10.55 -15.06 -7.16
C LYS A 62 9.00 -14.96 -7.12
N GLY A 63 8.39 -14.12 -7.95
CA GLY A 63 6.93 -14.02 -8.10
C GLY A 63 6.20 -13.28 -6.97
N LYS A 64 4.86 -13.29 -7.01
CA LYS A 64 3.96 -12.53 -6.11
C LYS A 64 4.17 -12.83 -4.61
N SER A 65 4.54 -14.06 -4.26
CA SER A 65 4.80 -14.49 -2.88
C SER A 65 6.04 -13.80 -2.27
N ALA A 66 6.96 -13.33 -3.10
CA ALA A 66 8.12 -12.54 -2.72
C ALA A 66 7.94 -11.03 -2.99
N GLY A 67 6.75 -10.58 -3.39
CA GLY A 67 6.44 -9.19 -3.68
C GLY A 67 6.32 -8.29 -2.44
N ALA A 68 5.87 -7.07 -2.66
CA ALA A 68 5.55 -6.14 -1.58
C ALA A 68 4.10 -6.28 -1.12
N ARG A 69 3.83 -5.87 0.12
CA ARG A 69 2.51 -5.63 0.66
C ARG A 69 2.31 -4.13 0.75
N VAL A 70 1.20 -3.64 0.22
CA VAL A 70 0.76 -2.25 0.32
C VAL A 70 -0.46 -2.21 1.23
N ILE A 71 -0.46 -1.29 2.20
CA ILE A 71 -1.60 -1.02 3.08
C ILE A 71 -2.25 0.28 2.62
N THR A 72 -3.54 0.22 2.33
CA THR A 72 -4.35 1.37 1.92
C THR A 72 -5.50 1.60 2.90
N PHE A 73 -5.96 2.84 2.96
CA PHE A 73 -7.22 3.23 3.61
C PHE A 73 -8.06 3.99 2.60
N VAL A 74 -9.34 3.67 2.53
CA VAL A 74 -10.27 4.26 1.59
C VAL A 74 -11.26 5.13 2.35
N GLN A 75 -11.24 6.43 2.08
CA GLN A 75 -12.24 7.37 2.56
C GLN A 75 -13.28 7.56 1.46
N ILE A 76 -14.41 6.86 1.62
CA ILE A 76 -15.47 6.81 0.60
C ILE A 76 -16.10 8.18 0.39
N ASP A 77 -16.42 8.89 1.48
CA ASP A 77 -17.10 10.20 1.40
C ASP A 77 -16.24 11.28 0.74
N GLU A 78 -14.91 11.16 0.81
CA GLU A 78 -13.96 12.11 0.22
C GLU A 78 -13.34 11.60 -1.09
N ASN A 79 -13.79 10.46 -1.63
CA ASN A 79 -13.17 9.79 -2.78
C ASN A 79 -11.64 9.74 -2.70
N THR A 80 -11.08 9.48 -1.51
CA THR A 80 -9.63 9.55 -1.27
C THR A 80 -9.08 8.21 -0.81
N ILE A 81 -7.92 7.82 -1.36
CA ILE A 81 -7.18 6.63 -0.97
C ILE A 81 -5.83 7.07 -0.39
N LEU A 82 -5.57 6.67 0.85
CA LEU A 82 -4.28 6.90 1.49
C LEU A 82 -3.41 5.65 1.39
N LEU A 83 -2.19 5.81 0.87
CA LEU A 83 -1.15 4.78 0.92
C LEU A 83 -0.34 4.91 2.22
N PHE A 84 -0.55 3.98 3.14
CA PHE A 84 -0.04 4.04 4.53
C PHE A 84 1.33 3.39 4.72
N SER A 85 1.50 2.18 4.17
CA SER A 85 2.74 1.43 4.33
C SER A 85 3.00 0.51 3.15
N ILE A 86 4.29 0.27 2.85
CA ILE A 86 4.75 -0.73 1.89
C ILE A 86 5.94 -1.52 2.46
N TYR A 87 5.84 -2.85 2.46
CA TYR A 87 6.89 -3.72 2.99
C TYR A 87 6.94 -5.09 2.31
N THR A 88 8.09 -5.74 2.31
CA THR A 88 8.21 -7.14 1.88
C THR A 88 8.10 -8.08 3.07
N LYS A 89 7.78 -9.37 2.84
CA LYS A 89 7.77 -10.39 3.92
C LYS A 89 9.13 -10.52 4.61
N SER A 90 10.22 -10.31 3.88
CA SER A 90 11.59 -10.33 4.42
C SER A 90 11.92 -9.14 5.31
N ASP A 91 11.29 -7.99 5.11
CA ASP A 91 11.50 -6.83 5.97
C ASP A 91 10.60 -6.87 7.22
N LYS A 92 9.36 -7.34 7.05
CA LYS A 92 8.38 -7.45 8.14
C LYS A 92 7.42 -8.60 7.83
N ALA A 93 7.31 -9.55 8.76
CA ALA A 93 6.42 -10.71 8.59
C ALA A 93 4.95 -10.30 8.47
N SER A 94 4.53 -9.36 9.32
CA SER A 94 3.18 -8.77 9.35
C SER A 94 3.22 -7.38 9.97
N ILE A 95 2.29 -6.52 9.57
CA ILE A 95 1.89 -5.36 10.38
C ILE A 95 0.73 -5.80 11.27
N SER A 96 0.76 -5.44 12.55
CA SER A 96 -0.32 -5.78 13.48
C SER A 96 -1.53 -4.87 13.28
N ASP A 97 -2.72 -5.37 13.63
CA ASP A 97 -3.95 -4.57 13.58
C ASP A 97 -3.85 -3.33 14.48
N LYS A 98 -3.10 -3.43 15.58
CA LYS A 98 -2.82 -2.30 16.47
C LYS A 98 -2.02 -1.21 15.73
N GLU A 99 -0.91 -1.57 15.10
CA GLU A 99 -0.11 -0.61 14.33
C GLU A 99 -0.91 0.04 13.20
N ILE A 100 -1.76 -0.75 12.52
CA ILE A 100 -2.67 -0.25 11.50
C ILE A 100 -3.62 0.82 12.09
N ARG A 101 -4.25 0.53 13.23
CA ARG A 101 -5.18 1.48 13.90
C ARG A 101 -4.46 2.74 14.37
N ASP A 102 -3.28 2.59 14.97
CA ASP A 102 -2.48 3.71 15.47
C ASP A 102 -2.06 4.65 14.32
N LEU A 103 -1.68 4.08 13.16
CA LEU A 103 -1.36 4.86 11.95
C LEU A 103 -2.55 5.67 11.44
N ILE A 104 -3.76 5.11 11.51
CA ILE A 104 -4.99 5.77 11.06
C ILE A 104 -5.43 6.86 12.02
N LYS A 105 -5.37 6.60 13.33
CA LYS A 105 -5.74 7.60 14.34
C LYS A 105 -4.93 8.89 14.18
N ASN A 106 -3.63 8.77 13.93
CA ASN A 106 -2.76 9.91 13.66
C ASN A 106 -3.09 10.68 12.38
N TYR A 107 -3.88 10.10 11.46
CA TYR A 107 -4.27 10.69 10.19
C TYR A 107 -5.71 11.23 10.18
N LEU A 108 -6.61 10.62 10.97
CA LEU A 108 -8.02 10.99 11.03
C LEU A 108 -8.38 11.91 12.23
N GLY A 109 -7.47 12.10 13.18
CA GLY A 109 -7.72 12.88 14.41
C GLY A 109 -8.15 12.01 15.58
#